data_AF-A0A1G3VTE8-F1
#
_entry.id   AF-A0A1G3VTE8-F1
#
_cell.length_a   1.000
_cell.length_b   1.000
_cell.length_c   1.000
_cell.angle_alpha   90.00
_cell.angle_beta   90.00
_cell.angle_gamma   90.00
#
_symmetry.space_group_name_H-M   'P 1'
#
loop_
_entity.id
_entity.type
_entity.pdbx_description
1 polymer ?
#
loop_
_entity_poly.entity_id
_entity_poly.type
_entity_poly.pdbx_seq_one_letter_code
_entity_poly.pdbx_strand_id
1 'polypeptide(L)'
;MAENHWRRGTVAGNMMEHGMRITVHFYHRHIRISLFLVVFLLFGTLDSIQGSARASLSLTEEKKLGEEFHEKLDKLNALSKNERANAYLALLGERILIHSDKAPFVFKFSIIRSSAINAFATPGGYVYVNQGLINLVENEAQLAGVLAHEIAHVNGRHISEIIDKSKVISLSALAAILAGAFLGGSGDAAAAITSFSIATATTLSLKYSREHEEAADRMGISYLVEAGYSGGAVYDFLKIMRRYEFYSSSIPSYFLTHPGTDERTRYIDALLQTTYTRKGADSILGNLKRVQTILLLDKKTNDSDNLQHFKAILNDKPGDIDALYGLAVTQDRMGMVHDSLDTFRKALRLAPNDPDILRDMGIASYKLGQLTAAAALLNRALGINQNDSDTFLYLGRTYEALGDLPNALGFYRKLEEKHLDDEETFYNLAMAYGKVNQLGDSHYYFGLYFKKKGKTDSALFHFKAAMKYVPPDAARAQKITKEIESLKR
;
A
#
# COMPACT_ATOMS: atom_id res chain seq x y z
N MET A 1 -78.93 32.53 79.18
CA MET A 1 -78.57 31.87 77.90
C MET A 1 -77.40 32.65 77.32
N ALA A 2 -76.31 31.95 76.94
CA ALA A 2 -75.07 32.43 76.30
C ALA A 2 -74.23 33.43 77.16
N GLU A 3 -72.89 33.55 77.11
CA GLU A 3 -71.81 33.00 76.26
C GLU A 3 -70.42 33.29 76.93
N ASN A 4 -69.37 32.60 76.47
CA ASN A 4 -67.97 32.64 76.94
C ASN A 4 -67.14 33.81 76.33
N HIS A 5 -66.09 34.26 77.04
CA HIS A 5 -64.65 34.18 76.64
C HIS A 5 -63.72 35.25 77.26
N TRP A 6 -62.45 34.83 77.44
CA TRP A 6 -61.16 35.57 77.41
C TRP A 6 -60.31 35.61 78.70
N ARG A 7 -59.15 34.93 78.62
CA ARG A 7 -57.92 35.17 79.39
C ARG A 7 -56.84 35.71 78.43
N ARG A 8 -56.02 36.67 78.87
CA ARG A 8 -54.71 37.00 78.27
C ARG A 8 -53.61 36.84 79.31
N GLY A 9 -52.52 36.20 78.89
CA GLY A 9 -51.31 35.95 79.67
C GLY A 9 -50.15 36.86 79.27
N THR A 10 -49.20 36.91 80.19
CA THR A 10 -47.94 37.66 80.21
C THR A 10 -46.75 36.81 79.72
N VAL A 11 -45.60 37.46 79.59
CA VAL A 11 -44.22 36.96 79.40
C VAL A 11 -43.70 36.98 77.95
N ALA A 12 -43.35 38.19 77.51
CA ALA A 12 -42.35 38.48 76.49
C ALA A 12 -40.99 38.66 77.18
N GLY A 13 -39.95 37.93 76.77
CA GLY A 13 -38.62 38.13 77.35
C GLY A 13 -37.54 37.07 77.08
N ASN A 14 -37.80 35.99 76.35
CA ASN A 14 -36.77 34.95 76.13
C ASN A 14 -36.69 34.37 74.71
N MET A 15 -37.26 35.03 73.68
CA MET A 15 -37.28 34.52 72.29
C MET A 15 -36.43 35.30 71.29
N MET A 16 -35.80 36.43 71.66
CA MET A 16 -35.04 37.24 70.68
C MET A 16 -33.54 36.90 70.56
N GLU A 17 -32.87 36.39 71.60
CA GLU A 17 -31.45 36.04 71.49
C GLU A 17 -31.18 34.70 70.77
N HIS A 18 -32.11 33.75 70.81
CA HIS A 18 -31.94 32.46 70.12
C HIS A 18 -32.21 32.56 68.60
N GLY A 19 -33.05 33.51 68.16
CA GLY A 19 -33.33 33.72 66.73
C GLY A 19 -32.14 34.33 65.98
N MET A 20 -31.38 35.22 66.62
CA MET A 20 -30.30 35.95 65.93
C MET A 20 -29.03 35.10 65.75
N ARG A 21 -28.72 34.18 66.67
CA ARG A 21 -27.57 33.25 66.53
C ARG A 21 -27.80 32.18 65.47
N ILE A 22 -29.03 31.70 65.28
CA ILE A 22 -29.35 30.68 64.26
C ILE A 22 -29.31 31.31 62.85
N THR A 23 -29.73 32.57 62.72
CA THR A 23 -29.78 33.25 61.41
C THR A 23 -28.38 33.60 60.87
N VAL A 24 -27.43 34.00 61.73
CA VAL A 24 -26.05 34.30 61.31
C VAL A 24 -25.25 33.03 60.98
N HIS A 25 -25.51 31.92 61.68
CA HIS A 25 -24.85 30.64 61.38
C HIS A 25 -25.34 30.01 60.07
N PHE A 26 -26.62 30.18 59.74
CA PHE A 26 -27.17 29.79 58.43
C PHE A 26 -26.59 30.64 57.29
N TYR A 27 -26.53 31.97 57.47
CA TYR A 27 -26.02 32.87 56.43
C TYR A 27 -24.53 32.64 56.10
N HIS A 28 -23.68 32.41 57.11
CA HIS A 28 -22.25 32.12 56.86
C HIS A 28 -22.01 30.73 56.27
N ARG A 29 -22.85 29.73 56.57
CA ARG A 29 -22.75 28.40 55.98
C ARG A 29 -23.18 28.40 54.51
N HIS A 30 -24.23 29.14 54.15
CA HIS A 30 -24.65 29.29 52.75
C HIS A 30 -23.69 30.12 51.90
N ILE A 31 -23.09 31.18 52.46
CA ILE A 31 -22.06 31.96 51.76
C ILE A 31 -20.79 31.13 51.56
N ARG A 32 -20.34 30.35 52.55
CA ARG A 32 -19.16 29.47 52.41
C ARG A 32 -19.39 28.33 51.42
N ILE A 33 -20.57 27.71 51.41
CA ILE A 33 -20.92 26.66 50.43
C ILE A 33 -21.06 27.24 49.02
N SER A 34 -21.62 28.45 48.88
CA SER A 34 -21.76 29.13 47.59
C SER A 34 -20.40 29.62 47.05
N LEU A 35 -19.51 30.12 47.90
CA LEU A 35 -18.14 30.47 47.48
C LEU A 35 -17.33 29.22 47.09
N PHE A 36 -17.49 28.10 47.82
CA PHE A 36 -16.83 26.84 47.48
C PHE A 36 -17.37 26.26 46.17
N LEU A 37 -18.68 26.35 45.90
CA LEU A 37 -19.28 25.92 44.63
C LEU A 37 -18.87 26.81 43.46
N VAL A 38 -18.75 28.14 43.66
CA VAL A 38 -18.29 29.05 42.61
C VAL A 38 -16.79 28.90 42.33
N VAL A 39 -15.96 28.67 43.35
CA VAL A 39 -14.53 28.34 43.18
C VAL A 39 -14.36 26.95 42.56
N PHE A 40 -15.18 25.96 42.93
CA PHE A 40 -15.16 24.62 42.32
C PHE A 40 -15.69 24.62 40.89
N LEU A 41 -16.65 25.50 40.56
CA LEU A 41 -17.10 25.72 39.18
C LEU A 41 -16.04 26.48 38.38
N LEU A 42 -15.36 27.49 38.94
CA LEU A 42 -14.30 28.24 38.26
C LEU A 42 -13.01 27.40 38.07
N PHE A 43 -12.65 26.52 39.01
CA PHE A 43 -11.52 25.59 38.86
C PHE A 43 -11.91 24.31 38.10
N GLY A 44 -13.15 23.84 38.19
CA GLY A 44 -13.67 22.73 37.39
C GLY A 44 -13.87 23.09 35.91
N THR A 45 -14.02 24.37 35.58
CA THR A 45 -14.01 24.86 34.19
C THR A 45 -12.61 25.08 33.61
N LEU A 46 -11.56 25.14 34.43
CA LEU A 46 -10.17 25.25 33.94
C LEU A 46 -9.61 23.90 33.49
N ASP A 47 -10.03 22.78 34.10
CA ASP A 47 -9.70 21.42 33.63
C ASP A 47 -10.55 21.00 32.42
N SER A 48 -11.72 21.59 32.20
CA SER A 48 -12.57 21.31 31.03
C SER A 48 -12.30 22.21 29.82
N ILE A 49 -11.45 23.24 29.97
CA ILE A 49 -10.82 23.96 28.84
C ILE A 49 -9.50 23.27 28.41
N GLN A 50 -9.02 22.28 29.17
CA GLN A 50 -7.99 21.32 28.73
C GLN A 50 -8.59 20.05 28.11
N GLY A 51 -9.73 20.18 27.43
CA GLY A 51 -10.14 19.18 26.46
C GLY A 51 -9.07 19.03 25.37
N SER A 52 -8.54 17.81 25.21
CA SER A 52 -7.71 17.32 24.09
C SER A 52 -6.23 17.73 24.00
N ALA A 53 -5.41 17.43 25.03
CA ALA A 53 -3.95 17.39 24.87
C ALA A 53 -3.24 16.23 25.58
N ARG A 54 -3.86 15.04 25.61
CA ARG A 54 -3.25 13.75 26.00
C ARG A 54 -3.92 12.62 25.21
N ALA A 55 -3.28 11.83 24.35
CA ALA A 55 -2.10 12.00 23.51
C ALA A 55 -2.34 11.06 22.31
N SER A 56 -2.69 11.61 21.14
CA SER A 56 -2.60 10.86 19.88
C SER A 56 -1.23 10.17 19.82
N LEU A 57 -1.17 8.96 19.22
CA LEU A 57 0.10 8.27 18.94
C LEU A 57 1.17 9.29 18.50
N SER A 58 2.38 9.22 19.06
CA SER A 58 3.47 10.07 18.60
C SER A 58 3.84 9.70 17.16
N LEU A 59 4.43 10.64 16.42
CA LEU A 59 4.89 10.40 15.05
C LEU A 59 5.87 9.22 14.97
N THR A 60 6.68 9.02 16.00
CA THR A 60 7.64 7.91 16.09
C THR A 60 6.90 6.58 16.28
N GLU A 61 5.88 6.53 17.13
CA GLU A 61 5.06 5.34 17.32
C GLU A 61 4.28 4.97 16.06
N GLU A 62 3.72 5.97 15.35
CA GLU A 62 3.03 5.74 14.07
C GLU A 62 3.97 5.16 13.01
N LYS A 63 5.19 5.71 12.88
CA LYS A 63 6.20 5.19 11.94
C LYS A 63 6.55 3.75 12.23
N LYS A 64 6.82 3.44 13.51
CA LYS A 64 7.16 2.09 13.95
C LYS A 64 6.02 1.11 13.69
N LEU A 65 4.79 1.50 14.03
CA LEU A 65 3.61 0.66 13.83
C LEU A 65 3.35 0.37 12.34
N GLY A 66 3.51 1.39 11.48
CA GLY A 66 3.40 1.24 10.04
C GLY A 66 4.44 0.31 9.44
N GLU A 67 5.71 0.44 9.86
CA GLU A 67 6.81 -0.42 9.43
C GLU A 67 6.58 -1.88 9.83
N GLU A 68 6.27 -2.12 11.11
CA GLU A 68 5.97 -3.47 11.62
C GLU A 68 4.76 -4.11 10.90
N PHE A 69 3.77 -3.30 10.53
CA PHE A 69 2.62 -3.77 9.75
C PHE A 69 3.03 -4.16 8.32
N HIS A 70 3.79 -3.31 7.64
CA HIS A 70 4.27 -3.55 6.29
C HIS A 70 5.13 -4.82 6.20
N GLU A 71 6.06 -5.00 7.15
CA GLU A 71 6.89 -6.21 7.23
C GLU A 71 6.06 -7.49 7.38
N LYS A 72 4.96 -7.44 8.14
CA LYS A 72 4.06 -8.59 8.30
C LYS A 72 3.35 -8.93 6.99
N LEU A 73 2.87 -7.92 6.24
CA LEU A 73 2.26 -8.16 4.92
C LEU A 73 3.24 -8.77 3.92
N ASP A 74 4.49 -8.31 3.93
CA ASP A 74 5.55 -8.86 3.08
C ASP A 74 5.87 -10.32 3.45
N LYS A 75 6.01 -10.61 4.75
CA LYS A 75 6.22 -11.99 5.26
C LYS A 75 5.07 -12.94 4.91
N LEU A 76 3.83 -12.43 4.85
CA LEU A 76 2.65 -13.20 4.42
C LEU A 76 2.54 -13.32 2.89
N ASN A 77 3.49 -12.74 2.13
CA ASN A 77 3.48 -12.71 0.67
C ASN A 77 2.19 -12.08 0.09
N ALA A 78 1.60 -11.16 0.84
CA ALA A 78 0.38 -10.46 0.50
C ALA A 78 0.63 -9.28 -0.46
N LEU A 79 1.83 -8.70 -0.43
CA LEU A 79 2.24 -7.62 -1.32
C LEU A 79 2.61 -8.18 -2.71
N SER A 80 2.24 -7.45 -3.77
CA SER A 80 2.68 -7.76 -5.12
C SER A 80 4.17 -7.46 -5.25
N LYS A 81 4.91 -8.39 -5.85
CA LYS A 81 6.34 -8.22 -6.15
C LYS A 81 6.57 -7.64 -7.55
N ASN A 82 5.51 -7.26 -8.25
CA ASN A 82 5.62 -6.72 -9.58
C ASN A 82 6.18 -5.29 -9.53
N GLU A 83 7.47 -5.13 -9.84
CA GLU A 83 8.16 -3.84 -9.76
C GLU A 83 7.50 -2.77 -10.64
N ARG A 84 7.03 -3.14 -11.83
CA ARG A 84 6.42 -2.20 -12.79
C ARG A 84 5.08 -1.66 -12.29
N ALA A 85 4.21 -2.54 -11.81
CA ALA A 85 2.91 -2.14 -11.27
C ALA A 85 3.07 -1.27 -10.00
N ASN A 86 3.99 -1.65 -9.11
CA ASN A 86 4.28 -0.86 -7.91
C ASN A 86 4.92 0.49 -8.25
N ALA A 87 5.83 0.55 -9.24
CA ALA A 87 6.44 1.80 -9.68
C ALA A 87 5.40 2.77 -10.27
N TYR A 88 4.45 2.26 -11.06
CA TYR A 88 3.33 3.06 -11.56
C TYR A 88 2.47 3.63 -10.41
N LEU A 89 2.09 2.78 -9.44
CA LEU A 89 1.31 3.22 -8.29
C LEU A 89 2.06 4.28 -7.46
N ALA A 90 3.37 4.09 -7.27
CA ALA A 90 4.22 5.04 -6.56
C ALA A 90 4.34 6.38 -7.30
N LEU A 91 4.55 6.37 -8.63
CA LEU A 91 4.56 7.60 -9.43
C LEU A 91 3.23 8.36 -9.35
N LEU A 92 2.12 7.62 -9.39
CA LEU A 92 0.79 8.21 -9.25
C LEU A 92 0.58 8.84 -7.87
N GLY A 93 0.95 8.10 -6.82
CA GLY A 93 0.89 8.57 -5.43
C GLY A 93 1.77 9.81 -5.20
N GLU A 94 3.03 9.79 -5.64
CA GLU A 94 3.97 10.92 -5.52
C GLU A 94 3.48 12.16 -6.26
N ARG A 95 2.89 11.99 -7.45
CA ARG A 95 2.31 13.11 -8.21
C ARG A 95 1.23 13.82 -7.39
N ILE A 96 0.36 13.08 -6.72
CA ILE A 96 -0.68 13.65 -5.85
C ILE A 96 -0.05 14.27 -4.61
N LEU A 97 0.89 13.54 -3.99
CA LEU A 97 1.48 13.89 -2.71
C LEU A 97 2.20 15.25 -2.76
N ILE A 98 2.88 15.60 -3.86
CA ILE A 98 3.55 16.90 -4.05
C ILE A 98 2.61 18.09 -3.86
N HIS A 99 1.31 17.92 -4.10
CA HIS A 99 0.28 18.95 -3.94
C HIS A 99 -0.50 18.85 -2.63
N SER A 100 -0.01 18.05 -1.67
CA SER A 100 -0.66 17.86 -0.37
C SER A 100 0.15 18.48 0.78
N ASP A 101 -0.54 18.87 1.85
CA ASP A 101 0.08 19.27 3.11
C ASP A 101 0.60 18.04 3.85
N LYS A 102 1.77 17.55 3.42
CA LYS A 102 2.33 16.26 3.85
C LYS A 102 2.53 16.22 5.36
N ALA A 103 1.94 15.21 6.01
CA ALA A 103 2.40 14.78 7.33
C ALA A 103 3.88 14.36 7.25
N PRO A 104 4.65 14.43 8.36
CA PRO A 104 6.11 14.19 8.38
C PRO A 104 6.48 12.70 8.29
N PHE A 105 5.91 12.01 7.30
CA PHE A 105 6.10 10.61 6.97
C PHE A 105 6.70 10.45 5.58
N VAL A 106 7.42 9.34 5.39
CA VAL A 106 7.83 8.91 4.05
C VAL A 106 6.72 8.01 3.52
N PHE A 107 6.01 8.47 2.51
CA PHE A 107 4.90 7.71 1.96
C PHE A 107 5.41 6.49 1.19
N LYS A 108 4.72 5.37 1.34
CA LYS A 108 4.98 4.14 0.59
C LYS A 108 3.67 3.60 0.05
N PHE A 109 3.64 3.39 -1.25
CA PHE A 109 2.49 2.85 -1.97
C PHE A 109 2.75 1.39 -2.31
N SER A 110 1.78 0.50 -2.08
CA SER A 110 1.96 -0.93 -2.34
C SER A 110 0.69 -1.59 -2.83
N ILE A 111 0.84 -2.49 -3.80
CA ILE A 111 -0.27 -3.28 -4.32
C ILE A 111 -0.43 -4.54 -3.48
N ILE A 112 -1.65 -4.84 -3.03
CA ILE A 112 -1.99 -6.09 -2.37
C ILE A 112 -2.56 -7.08 -3.38
N ARG A 113 -2.09 -8.33 -3.30
CA ARG A 113 -2.50 -9.48 -4.12
C ARG A 113 -3.88 -10.01 -3.68
N SER A 114 -4.89 -9.16 -3.77
CA SER A 114 -6.28 -9.49 -3.45
C SER A 114 -7.20 -9.05 -4.57
N SER A 115 -8.18 -9.90 -4.91
CA SER A 115 -9.27 -9.54 -5.81
C SER A 115 -10.34 -8.66 -5.16
N ALA A 116 -10.25 -8.40 -3.84
CA ALA A 116 -11.16 -7.52 -3.17
C ALA A 116 -11.02 -6.08 -3.69
N ILE A 117 -12.13 -5.37 -3.79
CA ILE A 117 -12.15 -3.97 -4.20
C ILE A 117 -11.97 -3.13 -2.92
N ASN A 118 -10.72 -2.75 -2.66
CA ASN A 118 -10.37 -1.92 -1.51
C ASN A 118 -9.08 -1.12 -1.73
N ALA A 119 -8.95 -0.04 -0.98
CA ALA A 119 -7.71 0.67 -0.69
C ALA A 119 -7.75 1.09 0.76
N PHE A 120 -6.59 1.26 1.39
CA PHE A 120 -6.51 1.72 2.78
C PHE A 120 -5.14 2.25 3.11
N ALA A 121 -5.08 3.16 4.08
CA ALA A 121 -3.84 3.59 4.70
C ALA A 121 -3.64 2.99 6.08
N THR A 122 -2.37 2.78 6.45
CA THR A 122 -1.97 2.49 7.84
C THR A 122 -1.10 3.61 8.39
N PRO A 123 -0.91 3.69 9.73
CA PRO A 123 -0.05 4.70 10.34
C PRO A 123 1.35 4.76 9.68
N GLY A 124 1.99 5.93 9.73
CA GLY A 124 3.37 6.09 9.26
C GLY A 124 3.54 6.28 7.74
N GLY A 125 2.47 6.50 6.99
CA GLY A 125 2.54 6.86 5.56
C GLY A 125 2.40 5.70 4.57
N TYR A 126 1.94 4.54 5.02
CA TYR A 126 1.77 3.38 4.15
C TYR A 126 0.36 3.37 3.54
N VAL A 127 0.28 3.33 2.22
CA VAL A 127 -0.97 3.29 1.46
C VAL A 127 -1.01 2.03 0.61
N TYR A 128 -2.08 1.27 0.75
CA TYR A 128 -2.26 -0.01 0.08
C TYR A 128 -3.45 0.05 -0.86
N VAL A 129 -3.30 -0.55 -2.04
CA VAL A 129 -4.39 -0.70 -3.00
C VAL A 129 -4.49 -2.16 -3.40
N ASN A 130 -5.67 -2.75 -3.27
CA ASN A 130 -5.89 -4.11 -3.73
C ASN A 130 -5.92 -4.16 -5.26
N GLN A 131 -5.34 -5.22 -5.82
CA GLN A 131 -5.37 -5.49 -7.26
C GLN A 131 -6.80 -5.46 -7.83
N GLY A 132 -7.80 -5.94 -7.08
CA GLY A 132 -9.21 -5.87 -7.46
C GLY A 132 -9.71 -4.45 -7.74
N LEU A 133 -9.28 -3.46 -6.95
CA LEU A 133 -9.63 -2.06 -7.16
C LEU A 133 -8.94 -1.51 -8.42
N ILE A 134 -7.65 -1.80 -8.59
CA ILE A 134 -6.88 -1.36 -9.77
C ILE A 134 -7.51 -1.90 -11.06
N ASN A 135 -8.03 -3.13 -11.03
CA ASN A 135 -8.70 -3.73 -12.18
C ASN A 135 -10.12 -3.20 -12.41
N LEU A 136 -10.74 -2.59 -11.41
CA LEU A 136 -12.12 -2.09 -11.49
C LEU A 136 -12.19 -0.67 -12.06
N VAL A 137 -11.22 0.19 -11.72
CA VAL A 137 -11.20 1.58 -12.19
C VAL A 137 -11.16 1.65 -13.73
N GLU A 138 -11.93 2.58 -14.29
CA GLU A 138 -12.10 2.76 -15.73
C GLU A 138 -11.03 3.70 -16.31
N ASN A 139 -10.46 4.59 -15.49
CA ASN A 139 -9.39 5.50 -15.88
C ASN A 139 -8.42 5.80 -14.73
N GLU A 140 -7.31 6.44 -15.06
CA GLU A 140 -6.22 6.74 -14.12
C GLU A 140 -6.63 7.78 -13.07
N ALA A 141 -7.44 8.78 -13.44
CA ALA A 141 -7.94 9.78 -12.50
C ALA A 141 -8.80 9.16 -11.39
N GLN A 142 -9.54 8.09 -11.67
CA GLN A 142 -10.32 7.37 -10.64
C GLN A 142 -9.39 6.68 -9.63
N LEU A 143 -8.32 6.01 -10.09
CA LEU A 143 -7.29 5.45 -9.20
C LEU A 143 -6.57 6.56 -8.42
N ALA A 144 -6.26 7.67 -9.10
CA ALA A 144 -5.65 8.84 -8.48
C ALA A 144 -6.56 9.43 -7.39
N GLY A 145 -7.88 9.49 -7.63
CA GLY A 145 -8.86 9.95 -6.65
C GLY A 145 -8.91 9.07 -5.41
N VAL A 146 -8.86 7.74 -5.59
CA VAL A 146 -8.74 6.80 -4.46
C VAL A 146 -7.46 7.04 -3.68
N LEU A 147 -6.31 7.16 -4.35
CA LEU A 147 -5.04 7.46 -3.68
C LEU A 147 -5.06 8.81 -2.96
N ALA A 148 -5.65 9.84 -3.56
CA ALA A 148 -5.76 11.16 -2.95
C ALA A 148 -6.59 11.13 -1.66
N HIS A 149 -7.68 10.34 -1.66
CA HIS A 149 -8.50 10.10 -0.47
C HIS A 149 -7.69 9.37 0.63
N GLU A 150 -6.94 8.32 0.30
CA GLU A 150 -6.09 7.62 1.27
C GLU A 150 -4.94 8.51 1.80
N ILE A 151 -4.31 9.31 0.94
CA ILE A 151 -3.30 10.30 1.35
C ILE A 151 -3.92 11.31 2.33
N ALA A 152 -5.16 11.73 2.09
CA ALA A 152 -5.86 12.63 2.99
C ALA A 152 -6.16 11.99 4.35
N HIS A 153 -6.46 10.69 4.43
CA HIS A 153 -6.56 9.98 5.71
C HIS A 153 -5.23 9.96 6.48
N VAL A 154 -4.10 9.77 5.79
CA VAL A 154 -2.77 9.82 6.41
C VAL A 154 -2.45 11.23 6.91
N ASN A 155 -2.64 12.24 6.06
CA ASN A 155 -2.34 13.64 6.42
C ASN A 155 -3.24 14.13 7.57
N GLY A 156 -4.52 13.73 7.55
CA GLY A 156 -5.47 13.99 8.64
C GLY A 156 -5.25 13.13 9.89
N ARG A 157 -4.31 12.18 9.87
CA ARG A 157 -4.01 11.23 10.96
C ARG A 157 -5.25 10.49 11.48
N HIS A 158 -6.24 10.26 10.62
CA HIS A 158 -7.53 9.69 10.99
C HIS A 158 -7.40 8.27 11.55
N ILE A 159 -6.51 7.44 10.98
CA ILE A 159 -6.27 6.08 11.48
C ILE A 159 -5.66 6.09 12.88
N SER A 160 -4.79 7.05 13.16
CA SER A 160 -4.13 7.20 14.46
C SER A 160 -5.12 7.66 15.53
N GLU A 161 -6.07 8.53 15.17
CA GLU A 161 -7.19 8.91 16.02
C GLU A 161 -8.13 7.73 16.31
N ILE A 162 -8.43 6.89 15.32
CA ILE A 162 -9.22 5.65 15.51
C ILE A 162 -8.51 4.70 16.48
N ILE A 163 -7.21 4.47 16.27
CA ILE A 163 -6.41 3.59 17.14
C ILE A 163 -6.39 4.13 18.57
N ASP A 164 -6.14 5.43 18.76
CA ASP A 164 -6.11 6.07 20.08
C ASP A 164 -7.46 5.94 20.81
N LYS A 165 -8.57 6.16 20.11
CA LYS A 165 -9.94 5.98 20.66
C LYS A 165 -10.24 4.52 21.03
N SER A 166 -9.65 3.55 20.34
CA SER A 166 -9.84 2.11 20.61
C SER A 166 -9.02 1.59 21.82
N LYS A 167 -8.09 2.40 22.33
CA LYS A 167 -7.26 2.24 23.55
C LYS A 167 -6.41 0.99 23.75
N VAL A 168 -6.63 -0.14 23.06
CA VAL A 168 -5.80 -1.36 23.22
C VAL A 168 -5.90 -2.24 21.96
N ILE A 169 -5.14 -1.92 20.91
CA ILE A 169 -4.91 -2.88 19.81
C ILE A 169 -3.42 -3.22 19.82
N SER A 170 -3.09 -4.46 20.20
CA SER A 170 -1.72 -4.96 20.01
C SER A 170 -1.41 -5.07 18.52
N LEU A 171 -0.16 -4.88 18.11
CA LEU A 171 0.27 -5.06 16.71
C LEU A 171 -0.18 -6.41 16.14
N SER A 172 -0.22 -7.46 16.97
CA SER A 172 -0.68 -8.80 16.58
C SER A 172 -2.18 -8.84 16.32
N ALA A 173 -2.99 -8.17 17.14
CA ALA A 173 -4.42 -8.03 16.91
C ALA A 173 -4.71 -7.16 15.67
N LEU A 174 -3.98 -6.06 15.48
CA LEU A 174 -4.11 -5.20 14.29
C LEU A 174 -3.82 -6.00 13.02
N ALA A 175 -2.70 -6.73 12.98
CA ALA A 175 -2.33 -7.57 11.84
C ALA A 175 -3.39 -8.66 11.54
N ALA A 176 -3.97 -9.28 12.57
CA ALA A 176 -4.99 -10.32 12.41
C ALA A 176 -6.33 -9.75 11.90
N ILE A 177 -6.77 -8.60 12.41
CA ILE A 177 -7.96 -7.89 11.93
C ILE A 177 -7.78 -7.53 10.46
N LEU A 178 -6.60 -7.01 10.10
CA LEU A 178 -6.34 -6.51 8.77
C LEU A 178 -6.24 -7.64 7.72
N ALA A 179 -5.66 -8.78 8.10
CA ALA A 179 -5.66 -9.98 7.26
C ALA A 179 -7.09 -10.48 6.95
N GLY A 180 -8.01 -10.38 7.91
CA GLY A 180 -9.41 -10.76 7.71
C GLY A 180 -10.23 -9.73 6.92
N ALA A 181 -10.08 -8.44 7.23
CA ALA A 181 -10.93 -7.38 6.68
C ALA A 181 -10.50 -6.90 5.29
N PHE A 182 -9.20 -6.88 4.98
CA PHE A 182 -8.68 -6.21 3.78
C PHE A 182 -8.22 -7.16 2.68
N LEU A 183 -7.88 -8.41 3.00
CA LEU A 183 -7.44 -9.39 2.00
C LEU A 183 -8.60 -10.11 1.29
N GLY A 184 -9.81 -10.06 1.85
CA GLY A 184 -10.98 -10.75 1.30
C GLY A 184 -10.86 -12.28 1.44
N GLY A 185 -11.75 -12.90 2.20
CA GLY A 185 -11.70 -14.34 2.51
C GLY A 185 -12.08 -15.27 1.35
N SER A 186 -11.30 -15.30 0.26
CA SER A 186 -11.51 -16.21 -0.88
C SER A 186 -10.25 -17.00 -1.24
N GLY A 187 -10.17 -18.26 -0.79
CA GLY A 187 -9.10 -19.23 -1.11
C GLY A 187 -8.92 -20.27 0.01
N ASP A 188 -8.16 -21.35 -0.21
CA ASP A 188 -7.91 -22.41 0.79
C ASP A 188 -7.23 -21.93 2.09
N ALA A 189 -6.63 -20.73 2.06
CA ALA A 189 -6.18 -20.01 3.26
C ALA A 189 -7.33 -19.54 4.17
N ALA A 190 -8.57 -19.53 3.66
CA ALA A 190 -9.76 -19.15 4.41
C ALA A 190 -9.99 -20.05 5.62
N ALA A 191 -9.71 -21.36 5.54
CA ALA A 191 -9.95 -22.28 6.67
C ALA A 191 -9.02 -22.01 7.87
N ALA A 192 -7.75 -21.67 7.60
CA ALA A 192 -6.77 -21.29 8.63
C ALA A 192 -7.04 -19.87 9.20
N ILE A 193 -7.62 -18.98 8.40
CA ILE A 193 -8.00 -17.62 8.80
C ILE A 193 -9.34 -17.62 9.57
N THR A 194 -10.31 -18.45 9.19
CA THR A 194 -11.64 -18.52 9.85
C THR A 194 -11.58 -19.08 11.27
N SER A 195 -10.62 -19.96 11.57
CA SER A 195 -10.53 -20.62 12.88
C SER A 195 -9.86 -19.76 13.96
N PHE A 196 -9.16 -18.68 13.59
CA PHE A 196 -8.57 -17.72 14.54
C PHE A 196 -9.23 -16.32 14.54
N SER A 197 -10.03 -15.97 13.52
CA SER A 197 -10.40 -14.56 13.29
C SER A 197 -11.88 -14.20 13.48
N ILE A 198 -12.85 -15.12 13.53
CA ILE A 198 -14.27 -14.72 13.37
C ILE A 198 -14.99 -14.37 14.69
N ALA A 199 -14.60 -14.91 15.84
CA ALA A 199 -15.36 -14.65 17.09
C ALA A 199 -15.02 -13.33 17.79
N THR A 200 -13.88 -12.70 17.47
CA THR A 200 -13.39 -11.50 18.20
C THR A 200 -13.13 -10.29 17.30
N ALA A 201 -13.02 -10.48 15.97
CA ALA A 201 -12.72 -9.38 15.03
C ALA A 201 -13.97 -8.63 14.54
N THR A 202 -15.17 -9.14 14.78
CA THR A 202 -16.44 -8.57 14.30
C THR A 202 -16.82 -7.24 14.97
N THR A 203 -16.13 -6.84 16.04
CA THR A 203 -16.50 -5.66 16.86
C THR A 203 -15.44 -4.54 16.87
N LEU A 204 -14.31 -4.69 16.18
CA LEU A 204 -13.34 -3.61 16.00
C LEU A 204 -13.44 -3.07 14.57
N SER A 205 -14.51 -2.33 14.32
CA SER A 205 -14.71 -1.61 13.07
C SER A 205 -13.66 -0.49 12.99
N LEU A 206 -12.55 -0.74 12.29
CA LEU A 206 -11.62 0.30 11.81
C LEU A 206 -12.30 1.11 10.69
N LYS A 207 -13.47 1.66 11.02
CA LYS A 207 -14.35 2.37 10.11
C LYS A 207 -14.19 3.85 10.40
N TYR A 208 -13.96 4.61 9.35
CA TYR A 208 -13.90 6.07 9.47
C TYR A 208 -15.29 6.61 9.84
N SER A 209 -15.29 7.63 10.70
CA SER A 209 -16.50 8.40 10.99
C SER A 209 -16.90 9.23 9.77
N ARG A 210 -18.12 9.75 9.77
CA ARG A 210 -18.59 10.61 8.67
C ARG A 210 -17.73 11.86 8.52
N GLU A 211 -17.27 12.41 9.65
CA GLU A 211 -16.41 13.60 9.69
C GLU A 211 -15.03 13.30 9.11
N HIS A 212 -14.47 12.11 9.38
CA HIS A 212 -13.20 11.67 8.78
C HIS A 212 -13.31 11.52 7.26
N GLU A 213 -14.39 10.91 6.77
CA GLU A 213 -14.65 10.75 5.33
C GLU A 213 -14.83 12.10 4.62
N GLU A 214 -15.60 13.02 5.22
CA GLU A 214 -15.82 14.36 4.65
C GLU A 214 -14.52 15.17 4.60
N ALA A 215 -13.72 15.12 5.67
CA ALA A 215 -12.41 15.77 5.72
C ALA A 215 -11.48 15.17 4.65
N ALA A 216 -11.44 13.84 4.52
CA ALA A 216 -10.62 13.14 3.54
C ALA A 216 -11.04 13.47 2.10
N ASP A 217 -12.33 13.58 1.80
CA ASP A 217 -12.81 13.97 0.47
C ASP A 217 -12.48 15.41 0.12
N ARG A 218 -12.69 16.36 1.04
CA ARG A 218 -12.39 17.78 0.78
C ARG A 218 -10.91 17.98 0.50
N MET A 219 -10.04 17.39 1.32
CA MET A 219 -8.58 17.41 1.13
C MET A 219 -8.18 16.64 -0.14
N GLY A 220 -8.67 15.42 -0.31
CA GLY A 220 -8.32 14.54 -1.43
C GLY A 220 -8.69 15.13 -2.79
N ILE A 221 -9.88 15.71 -2.93
CA ILE A 221 -10.28 16.40 -4.17
C ILE A 221 -9.37 17.60 -4.43
N SER A 222 -9.01 18.36 -3.40
CA SER A 222 -8.05 19.46 -3.54
C SER A 222 -6.72 18.96 -4.09
N TYR A 223 -6.14 17.90 -3.49
CA TYR A 223 -4.86 17.32 -3.95
C TYR A 223 -4.96 16.80 -5.39
N LEU A 224 -6.07 16.15 -5.73
CA LEU A 224 -6.34 15.57 -7.04
C LEU A 224 -6.41 16.64 -8.14
N VAL A 225 -7.16 17.72 -7.90
CA VAL A 225 -7.34 18.82 -8.85
C VAL A 225 -6.04 19.60 -9.04
N GLU A 226 -5.30 19.86 -7.95
CA GLU A 226 -3.99 20.53 -8.03
C GLU A 226 -2.94 19.67 -8.75
N ALA A 227 -3.04 18.33 -8.66
CA ALA A 227 -2.24 17.40 -9.45
C ALA A 227 -2.64 17.35 -10.95
N GLY A 228 -3.68 18.11 -11.35
CA GLY A 228 -4.16 18.26 -12.72
C GLY A 228 -5.20 17.23 -13.17
N TYR A 229 -5.62 16.32 -12.28
CA TYR A 229 -6.64 15.33 -12.60
C TYR A 229 -8.05 15.91 -12.50
N SER A 230 -9.01 15.23 -13.13
CA SER A 230 -10.42 15.56 -13.01
C SER A 230 -10.92 15.39 -11.58
N GLY A 231 -11.44 16.46 -10.97
CA GLY A 231 -12.11 16.38 -9.65
C GLY A 231 -13.32 15.43 -9.65
N GLY A 232 -13.97 15.27 -10.81
CA GLY A 232 -15.10 14.35 -10.98
C GLY A 232 -14.75 12.88 -10.81
N ALA A 233 -13.46 12.52 -10.84
CA ALA A 233 -13.04 11.12 -10.80
C ALA A 233 -13.37 10.42 -9.47
N VAL A 234 -13.35 11.15 -8.34
CA VAL A 234 -13.78 10.61 -7.04
C VAL A 234 -15.28 10.27 -7.06
N TYR A 235 -16.09 11.18 -7.61
CA TYR A 235 -17.52 10.99 -7.76
C TYR A 235 -17.85 9.79 -8.67
N ASP A 236 -17.17 9.69 -9.82
CA ASP A 236 -17.36 8.59 -10.76
C ASP A 236 -16.92 7.25 -10.17
N PHE A 237 -15.83 7.22 -9.40
CA PHE A 237 -15.42 6.03 -8.66
C PHE A 237 -16.48 5.59 -7.65
N LEU A 238 -17.03 6.50 -6.83
CA LEU A 238 -18.11 6.17 -5.89
C LEU A 238 -19.35 5.61 -6.61
N LYS A 239 -19.66 6.08 -7.83
CA LYS A 239 -20.72 5.51 -8.67
C LYS A 239 -20.40 4.11 -9.17
N ILE A 240 -19.15 3.81 -9.53
CA ILE A 240 -18.71 2.45 -9.86
C ILE A 240 -18.92 1.53 -8.66
N MET A 241 -18.50 1.96 -7.48
CA MET A 241 -18.66 1.21 -6.23
C MET A 241 -20.14 0.93 -5.91
N ARG A 242 -21.01 1.93 -6.09
CA ARG A 242 -22.46 1.79 -5.89
C ARG A 242 -23.08 0.81 -6.89
N ARG A 243 -22.69 0.87 -8.18
CA ARG A 243 -23.11 -0.14 -9.17
C ARG A 243 -22.69 -1.55 -8.75
N TYR A 244 -21.44 -1.70 -8.29
CA TYR A 244 -20.93 -3.01 -7.90
C TYR A 244 -21.73 -3.61 -6.73
N GLU A 245 -22.08 -2.80 -5.73
CA GLU A 245 -22.96 -3.22 -4.62
C GLU A 245 -24.33 -3.71 -5.09
N PHE A 246 -24.93 -3.07 -6.10
CA PHE A 246 -26.24 -3.49 -6.61
C PHE A 246 -26.19 -4.76 -7.46
N TYR A 247 -25.12 -4.96 -8.24
CA TYR A 247 -25.03 -6.06 -9.22
C TYR A 247 -24.24 -7.28 -8.73
N SER A 248 -23.51 -7.18 -7.62
CA SER A 248 -22.74 -8.29 -7.06
C SER A 248 -23.39 -8.84 -5.79
N SER A 249 -23.17 -10.13 -5.52
CA SER A 249 -23.69 -10.79 -4.31
C SER A 249 -22.89 -10.45 -3.05
N SER A 250 -21.87 -9.59 -3.15
CA SER A 250 -20.99 -9.21 -2.04
C SER A 250 -20.82 -7.70 -1.97
N ILE A 251 -21.01 -7.15 -0.76
CA ILE A 251 -20.72 -5.73 -0.51
C ILE A 251 -19.20 -5.53 -0.68
N PRO A 252 -18.74 -4.58 -1.52
CA PRO A 252 -17.33 -4.27 -1.63
C PRO A 252 -16.72 -3.96 -0.26
N SER A 253 -15.56 -4.55 0.04
CA SER A 253 -14.85 -4.33 1.30
C SER A 253 -14.55 -2.84 1.56
N TYR A 254 -14.43 -2.03 0.51
CA TYR A 254 -14.31 -0.57 0.61
C TYR A 254 -15.42 0.07 1.45
N PHE A 255 -16.67 -0.39 1.38
CA PHE A 255 -17.77 0.19 2.18
C PHE A 255 -17.75 -0.20 3.65
N LEU A 256 -17.00 -1.25 4.01
CA LEU A 256 -16.81 -1.64 5.40
C LEU A 256 -15.89 -0.65 6.12
N THR A 257 -15.02 0.03 5.37
CA THR A 257 -14.03 0.98 5.89
C THR A 257 -14.40 2.44 5.62
N HIS A 258 -15.02 2.71 4.45
CA HIS A 258 -15.43 4.04 3.97
C HIS A 258 -16.96 4.14 3.79
N PRO A 259 -17.72 4.49 4.86
CA PRO A 259 -19.17 4.58 4.80
C PRO A 259 -19.70 5.86 4.12
N GLY A 260 -21.00 5.88 3.83
CA GLY A 260 -21.74 7.11 3.55
C GLY A 260 -21.75 7.56 2.08
N THR A 261 -21.64 6.63 1.13
CA THR A 261 -21.56 6.94 -0.31
C THR A 261 -22.67 7.86 -0.84
N ASP A 262 -23.93 7.67 -0.43
CA ASP A 262 -25.06 8.50 -0.89
C ASP A 262 -24.98 9.95 -0.36
N GLU A 263 -24.38 10.16 0.81
CA GLU A 263 -24.17 11.49 1.40
C GLU A 263 -22.93 12.14 0.78
N ARG A 264 -21.86 11.37 0.62
CA ARG A 264 -20.60 11.78 -0.02
C ARG A 264 -20.81 12.24 -1.45
N THR A 265 -21.47 11.44 -2.28
CA THR A 265 -21.75 11.78 -3.69
C THR A 265 -22.53 13.09 -3.83
N ARG A 266 -23.47 13.39 -2.92
CA ARG A 266 -24.25 14.64 -2.95
C ARG A 266 -23.41 15.88 -2.69
N TYR A 267 -22.58 15.90 -1.64
CA TYR A 267 -21.76 17.09 -1.39
C TYR A 267 -20.58 17.20 -2.35
N ILE A 268 -20.02 16.07 -2.82
CA ILE A 268 -18.96 16.10 -3.83
C ILE A 268 -19.51 16.75 -5.11
N ASP A 269 -20.70 16.35 -5.56
CA ASP A 269 -21.34 16.99 -6.73
C ASP A 269 -21.49 18.50 -6.53
N ALA A 270 -21.92 18.95 -5.34
CA ALA A 270 -21.99 20.38 -5.01
C ALA A 270 -20.61 21.06 -5.07
N LEU A 271 -19.55 20.44 -4.54
CA LEU A 271 -18.18 20.96 -4.60
C LEU A 271 -17.66 21.06 -6.03
N LEU A 272 -17.97 20.10 -6.89
CA LEU A 272 -17.59 20.10 -8.30
C LEU A 272 -18.29 21.22 -9.09
N GLN A 273 -19.52 21.56 -8.70
CA GLN A 273 -20.30 22.64 -9.33
C GLN A 273 -19.92 24.05 -8.83
N THR A 274 -19.34 24.17 -7.65
CA THR A 274 -19.11 25.48 -6.98
C THR A 274 -17.63 25.83 -6.80
N THR A 275 -16.81 24.88 -6.36
CA THR A 275 -15.40 25.10 -5.99
C THR A 275 -14.46 24.58 -7.07
N TYR A 276 -14.66 23.34 -7.52
CA TYR A 276 -13.75 22.62 -8.41
C TYR A 276 -14.31 22.55 -9.84
N THR A 277 -14.60 23.71 -10.42
CA THR A 277 -15.26 23.84 -11.73
C THR A 277 -14.33 23.64 -12.93
N ARG A 278 -13.01 23.56 -12.72
CA ARG A 278 -12.02 23.36 -13.78
C ARG A 278 -12.04 21.91 -14.26
N LYS A 279 -11.99 21.73 -15.58
CA LYS A 279 -11.86 20.40 -16.19
C LYS A 279 -10.42 19.90 -16.06
N GLY A 280 -10.23 18.78 -15.36
CA GLY A 280 -8.95 18.09 -15.28
C GLY A 280 -8.84 16.93 -16.28
N ALA A 281 -7.70 16.24 -16.28
CA ALA A 281 -7.44 15.09 -17.14
C ALA A 281 -7.90 13.76 -16.51
N ASP A 282 -8.35 12.81 -17.34
CA ASP A 282 -8.69 11.44 -16.89
C ASP A 282 -7.46 10.51 -16.85
N SER A 283 -6.36 10.93 -17.47
CA SER A 283 -5.05 10.26 -17.46
C SER A 283 -3.95 11.26 -17.79
N ILE A 284 -2.86 11.21 -17.02
CA ILE A 284 -1.69 12.07 -17.15
C ILE A 284 -0.42 11.22 -17.33
N LEU A 285 -0.22 10.20 -16.48
CA LEU A 285 0.89 9.26 -16.56
C LEU A 285 0.70 8.25 -17.70
N GLY A 286 -0.54 7.87 -18.00
CA GLY A 286 -0.87 6.80 -18.92
C GLY A 286 -0.64 5.41 -18.31
N ASN A 287 -0.68 4.37 -19.14
CA ASN A 287 -0.31 2.98 -18.75
C ASN A 287 -1.19 2.26 -17.72
N LEU A 288 -2.30 2.83 -17.23
CA LEU A 288 -3.22 2.10 -16.33
C LEU A 288 -3.61 0.72 -16.91
N LYS A 289 -4.01 0.67 -18.18
CA LYS A 289 -4.40 -0.58 -18.87
C LYS A 289 -3.25 -1.58 -18.97
N ARG A 290 -2.03 -1.09 -19.24
CA ARG A 290 -0.81 -1.92 -19.19
C ARG A 290 -0.62 -2.53 -17.81
N VAL A 291 -0.78 -1.74 -16.74
CA VAL A 291 -0.66 -2.22 -15.36
C VAL A 291 -1.76 -3.23 -15.02
N GLN A 292 -3.00 -2.97 -15.39
CA GLN A 292 -4.11 -3.93 -15.24
C GLN A 292 -3.79 -5.26 -15.94
N THR A 293 -3.23 -5.20 -17.15
CA THR A 293 -2.81 -6.38 -17.92
C THR A 293 -1.68 -7.14 -17.21
N ILE A 294 -0.65 -6.43 -16.75
CA ILE A 294 0.48 -7.03 -16.02
C ILE A 294 0.01 -7.71 -14.72
N LEU A 295 -0.87 -7.06 -13.97
CA LEU A 295 -1.44 -7.61 -12.74
C LEU A 295 -2.31 -8.85 -13.01
N LEU A 296 -3.10 -8.83 -14.10
CA LEU A 296 -3.87 -10.00 -14.54
C LEU A 296 -2.94 -11.19 -14.86
N LEU A 297 -1.81 -10.93 -15.52
CA LEU A 297 -0.80 -11.94 -15.83
C LEU A 297 -0.02 -12.41 -14.59
N ASP A 298 0.07 -11.63 -13.51
CA ASP A 298 0.74 -12.05 -12.26
C ASP A 298 -0.12 -13.01 -11.42
N LYS A 299 -1.44 -13.03 -11.67
CA LYS A 299 -2.33 -13.98 -11.02
C LYS A 299 -1.96 -15.39 -11.50
N LYS A 300 -1.96 -16.37 -10.58
CA LYS A 300 -1.92 -17.80 -10.91
C LYS A 300 -3.22 -18.28 -11.58
N THR A 301 -3.83 -17.47 -12.42
CA THR A 301 -4.91 -17.90 -13.30
C THR A 301 -4.37 -18.89 -14.31
N ASN A 302 -5.24 -19.78 -14.77
CA ASN A 302 -4.92 -20.68 -15.87
C ASN A 302 -4.63 -19.82 -17.12
N ASP A 303 -3.47 -19.99 -17.75
CA ASP A 303 -3.10 -19.26 -18.98
C ASP A 303 -4.16 -19.47 -20.09
N SER A 304 -4.93 -20.56 -20.05
CA SER A 304 -6.10 -20.76 -20.91
C SER A 304 -7.18 -19.68 -20.75
N ASP A 305 -7.45 -19.22 -19.54
CA ASP A 305 -8.47 -18.19 -19.28
C ASP A 305 -7.98 -16.83 -19.79
N ASN A 306 -6.70 -16.52 -19.56
CA ASN A 306 -6.06 -15.32 -20.09
C ASN A 306 -6.08 -15.31 -21.63
N LEU A 307 -5.80 -16.46 -22.25
CA LEU A 307 -5.83 -16.62 -23.70
C LEU A 307 -7.21 -16.29 -24.27
N GLN A 308 -8.28 -16.82 -23.66
CA GLN A 308 -9.66 -16.53 -24.05
C GLN A 308 -10.03 -15.07 -23.81
N HIS A 309 -9.65 -14.53 -22.64
CA HIS A 309 -9.92 -13.15 -22.26
C HIS A 309 -9.34 -12.14 -23.26
N PHE A 310 -8.04 -12.24 -23.56
CA PHE A 310 -7.42 -11.31 -24.51
C PHE A 310 -7.92 -11.51 -25.93
N LYS A 311 -8.20 -12.75 -26.36
CA LYS A 311 -8.85 -12.99 -27.66
C LYS A 311 -10.23 -12.35 -27.75
N ALA A 312 -11.02 -12.39 -26.69
CA ALA A 312 -12.34 -11.75 -26.66
C ALA A 312 -12.22 -10.23 -26.81
N ILE A 313 -11.26 -9.59 -26.11
CA ILE A 313 -10.99 -8.15 -26.27
C ILE A 313 -10.59 -7.84 -27.72
N LEU A 314 -9.70 -8.65 -28.32
CA LEU A 314 -9.21 -8.42 -29.67
C LEU A 314 -10.25 -8.72 -30.77
N ASN A 315 -11.29 -9.50 -30.47
CA ASN A 315 -12.42 -9.66 -31.39
C ASN A 315 -13.24 -8.36 -31.51
N ASP A 316 -13.39 -7.62 -30.41
CA ASP A 316 -14.07 -6.31 -30.38
C ASP A 316 -13.15 -5.17 -30.82
N LYS A 317 -11.88 -5.20 -30.36
CA LYS A 317 -10.87 -4.16 -30.58
C LYS A 317 -9.56 -4.78 -31.06
N PRO A 318 -9.42 -5.12 -32.36
CA PRO A 318 -8.24 -5.80 -32.89
C PRO A 318 -6.91 -5.05 -32.73
N GLY A 319 -6.97 -3.72 -32.52
CA GLY A 319 -5.81 -2.85 -32.32
C GLY A 319 -5.53 -2.49 -30.86
N ASP A 320 -6.17 -3.15 -29.89
CA ASP A 320 -5.89 -2.89 -28.47
C ASP A 320 -4.48 -3.40 -28.12
N ILE A 321 -3.55 -2.47 -27.88
CA ILE A 321 -2.12 -2.74 -27.67
C ILE A 321 -1.90 -3.59 -26.41
N ASP A 322 -2.63 -3.30 -25.34
CA ASP A 322 -2.47 -4.00 -24.07
C ASP A 322 -3.05 -5.40 -24.12
N ALA A 323 -4.16 -5.60 -24.85
CA ALA A 323 -4.68 -6.94 -25.12
C ALA A 323 -3.75 -7.75 -26.04
N LEU A 324 -3.12 -7.13 -27.05
CA LEU A 324 -2.10 -7.79 -27.87
C LEU A 324 -0.88 -8.18 -27.03
N TYR A 325 -0.40 -7.28 -26.17
CA TYR A 325 0.69 -7.55 -25.23
C TYR A 325 0.34 -8.71 -24.30
N GLY A 326 -0.85 -8.66 -23.67
CA GLY A 326 -1.36 -9.70 -22.80
C GLY A 326 -1.44 -11.07 -23.48
N LEU A 327 -2.02 -11.11 -24.69
CA LEU A 327 -2.10 -12.32 -25.50
C LEU A 327 -0.72 -12.89 -25.83
N ALA A 328 0.23 -12.05 -26.24
CA ALA A 328 1.57 -12.49 -26.61
C ALA A 328 2.33 -13.09 -25.41
N VAL A 329 2.23 -12.47 -24.23
CA VAL A 329 2.84 -13.00 -23.00
C VAL A 329 2.19 -14.32 -22.59
N THR A 330 0.86 -14.43 -22.70
CA THR A 330 0.15 -15.70 -22.43
C THR A 330 0.57 -16.81 -23.39
N GLN A 331 0.68 -16.52 -24.69
CA GLN A 331 1.16 -17.48 -25.70
C GLN A 331 2.59 -17.96 -25.38
N ASP A 332 3.49 -17.05 -25.00
CA ASP A 332 4.87 -17.40 -24.63
C ASP A 332 4.91 -18.35 -23.41
N ARG A 333 4.12 -18.07 -22.38
CA ARG A 333 4.01 -18.94 -21.19
C ARG A 333 3.46 -20.32 -21.49
N MET A 334 2.57 -20.42 -22.47
CA MET A 334 2.03 -21.69 -22.97
C MET A 334 3.00 -22.43 -23.91
N GLY A 335 4.20 -21.89 -24.16
CA GLY A 335 5.18 -22.48 -25.08
C GLY A 335 4.87 -22.25 -26.57
N MET A 336 3.85 -21.45 -26.89
CA MET A 336 3.47 -21.06 -28.25
C MET A 336 4.34 -19.91 -28.75
N VAL A 337 5.66 -20.08 -28.72
CA VAL A 337 6.63 -18.97 -28.86
C VAL A 337 6.57 -18.32 -30.25
N HIS A 338 6.28 -19.09 -31.30
CA HIS A 338 6.08 -18.54 -32.65
C HIS A 338 4.86 -17.60 -32.73
N ASP A 339 3.70 -18.06 -32.24
CA ASP A 339 2.48 -17.24 -32.21
C ASP A 339 2.67 -16.00 -31.33
N SER A 340 3.38 -16.15 -30.21
CA SER A 340 3.74 -15.04 -29.32
C SER A 340 4.53 -13.97 -30.05
N LEU A 341 5.59 -14.34 -30.79
CA LEU A 341 6.37 -13.37 -31.57
C LEU A 341 5.54 -12.68 -32.65
N ASP A 342 4.61 -13.38 -33.31
CA ASP A 342 3.72 -12.76 -34.29
C ASP A 342 2.75 -11.76 -33.65
N THR A 343 2.23 -12.08 -32.47
CA THR A 343 1.38 -11.17 -31.68
C THR A 343 2.19 -9.98 -31.16
N PHE A 344 3.41 -10.18 -30.64
CA PHE A 344 4.30 -9.08 -30.26
C PHE A 344 4.64 -8.18 -31.44
N ARG A 345 4.89 -8.72 -32.63
CA ARG A 345 5.10 -7.92 -33.84
C ARG A 345 3.88 -7.06 -34.19
N LYS A 346 2.65 -7.58 -33.99
CA LYS A 346 1.42 -6.78 -34.16
C LYS A 346 1.39 -5.63 -33.15
N ALA A 347 1.64 -5.93 -31.87
CA ALA A 347 1.67 -4.93 -30.80
C ALA A 347 2.73 -3.85 -31.05
N LEU A 348 3.95 -4.26 -31.41
CA LEU A 348 5.08 -3.37 -31.67
C LEU A 348 4.86 -2.47 -32.90
N ARG A 349 4.11 -2.91 -33.92
CA ARG A 349 3.75 -2.03 -35.04
C ARG A 349 2.86 -0.87 -34.60
N LEU A 350 2.00 -1.08 -33.60
CA LEU A 350 1.11 -0.05 -33.06
C LEU A 350 1.80 0.81 -32.01
N ALA A 351 2.75 0.24 -31.25
CA ALA A 351 3.56 0.95 -30.26
C ALA A 351 5.07 0.64 -30.42
N PRO A 352 5.76 1.26 -31.39
CA PRO A 352 7.15 0.89 -31.77
C PRO A 352 8.20 1.07 -30.68
N ASN A 353 7.91 1.90 -29.67
CA ASN A 353 8.80 2.25 -28.57
C ASN A 353 8.21 1.83 -27.21
N ASP A 354 7.33 0.84 -27.19
CA ASP A 354 6.83 0.29 -25.94
C ASP A 354 7.91 -0.59 -25.29
N PRO A 355 8.41 -0.23 -24.09
CA PRO A 355 9.53 -0.94 -23.47
C PRO A 355 9.16 -2.36 -23.03
N ASP A 356 7.91 -2.63 -22.65
CA ASP A 356 7.52 -3.98 -22.23
C ASP A 356 7.37 -4.92 -23.42
N ILE A 357 6.80 -4.44 -24.52
CA ILE A 357 6.70 -5.21 -25.76
C ILE A 357 8.10 -5.54 -26.27
N LEU A 358 9.00 -4.55 -26.32
CA LEU A 358 10.39 -4.76 -26.75
C LEU A 358 11.11 -5.78 -25.86
N ARG A 359 10.97 -5.64 -24.53
CA ARG A 359 11.60 -6.56 -23.58
C ARG A 359 11.06 -7.98 -23.74
N ASP A 360 9.75 -8.17 -23.66
CA ASP A 360 9.16 -9.51 -23.60
C ASP A 360 9.25 -10.22 -24.97
N MET A 361 9.21 -9.46 -26.08
CA MET A 361 9.55 -9.99 -27.40
C MET A 361 11.04 -10.38 -27.51
N GLY A 362 11.94 -9.60 -26.89
CA GLY A 362 13.36 -9.94 -26.79
C GLY A 362 13.61 -11.21 -25.99
N ILE A 363 12.90 -11.39 -24.88
CA ILE A 363 12.90 -12.61 -24.07
C ILE A 363 12.39 -13.82 -24.87
N ALA A 364 11.27 -13.68 -25.58
CA ALA A 364 10.75 -14.73 -26.45
C ALA A 364 11.73 -15.09 -27.59
N SER A 365 12.40 -14.08 -28.16
CA SER A 365 13.45 -14.28 -29.18
C SER A 365 14.66 -15.04 -28.62
N TYR A 366 15.08 -14.74 -27.39
CA TYR A 366 16.15 -15.47 -26.70
C TYR A 366 15.79 -16.95 -26.52
N LYS A 367 14.55 -17.25 -26.09
CA LYS A 367 14.05 -18.63 -25.90
C LYS A 367 14.06 -19.45 -27.20
N LEU A 368 13.88 -18.80 -28.35
CA LEU A 368 13.98 -19.43 -29.68
C LEU A 368 15.42 -19.52 -30.22
N GLY A 369 16.42 -19.09 -29.46
CA GLY A 369 17.82 -19.04 -29.89
C GLY A 369 18.12 -17.93 -30.91
N GLN A 370 17.20 -16.98 -31.11
CA GLN A 370 17.40 -15.83 -31.99
C GLN A 370 18.21 -14.74 -31.28
N LEU A 371 19.43 -15.07 -30.86
CA LEU A 371 20.22 -14.27 -29.92
C LEU A 371 20.52 -12.86 -30.42
N THR A 372 20.85 -12.68 -31.70
CA THR A 372 21.09 -11.34 -32.27
C THR A 372 19.84 -10.46 -32.25
N ALA A 373 18.66 -11.04 -32.54
CA ALA A 373 17.40 -10.32 -32.47
C ALA A 373 17.01 -9.99 -31.02
N ALA A 374 17.23 -10.94 -30.10
CA ALA A 374 17.02 -10.73 -28.67
C ALA A 374 17.87 -9.58 -28.14
N ALA A 375 19.17 -9.57 -28.45
CA ALA A 375 20.07 -8.49 -28.06
C ALA A 375 19.60 -7.13 -28.62
N ALA A 376 19.21 -7.07 -29.89
CA ALA A 376 18.72 -5.82 -30.49
C ALA A 376 17.45 -5.30 -29.81
N LEU A 377 16.48 -6.17 -29.54
CA LEU A 377 15.21 -5.79 -28.89
C LEU A 377 15.42 -5.37 -27.43
N LEU A 378 16.22 -6.12 -26.68
CA LEU A 378 16.50 -5.83 -25.27
C LEU A 378 17.32 -4.56 -25.08
N ASN A 379 18.31 -4.28 -25.96
CA ASN A 379 19.04 -3.01 -25.91
C ASN A 379 18.12 -1.81 -26.24
N ARG A 380 17.16 -1.98 -27.16
CA ARG A 380 16.13 -0.96 -27.42
C ARG A 380 15.23 -0.74 -26.21
N ALA A 381 14.80 -1.82 -25.54
CA ALA A 381 14.02 -1.72 -24.30
C ALA A 381 14.82 -0.97 -23.21
N LEU A 382 16.10 -1.31 -23.04
CA LEU A 382 16.98 -0.66 -22.07
C LEU A 382 17.19 0.83 -22.36
N GLY A 383 17.27 1.22 -23.63
CA GLY A 383 17.39 2.62 -24.03
C GLY A 383 16.19 3.48 -23.61
N ILE A 384 15.03 2.86 -23.37
CA ILE A 384 13.78 3.53 -22.98
C ILE A 384 13.59 3.41 -21.46
N ASN A 385 13.73 2.20 -20.91
CA ASN A 385 13.69 1.94 -19.48
C ASN A 385 15.08 1.48 -19.00
N GLN A 386 15.87 2.44 -18.52
CA GLN A 386 17.26 2.22 -18.12
C GLN A 386 17.43 1.44 -16.81
N ASN A 387 16.34 1.12 -16.11
CA ASN A 387 16.38 0.49 -14.78
C ASN A 387 15.48 -0.75 -14.68
N ASP A 388 15.33 -1.49 -15.78
CA ASP A 388 14.51 -2.71 -15.84
C ASP A 388 15.34 -3.97 -15.52
N SER A 389 15.01 -4.61 -14.40
CA SER A 389 15.73 -5.78 -13.88
C SER A 389 15.68 -6.97 -14.85
N ASP A 390 14.50 -7.25 -15.41
CA ASP A 390 14.30 -8.34 -16.37
C ASP A 390 15.15 -8.12 -17.65
N THR A 391 15.23 -6.88 -18.13
CA THR A 391 16.06 -6.51 -19.29
C THR A 391 17.54 -6.75 -19.00
N PHE A 392 18.05 -6.36 -17.83
CA PHE A 392 19.44 -6.65 -17.46
C PHE A 392 19.71 -8.16 -17.39
N LEU A 393 18.82 -8.92 -16.76
CA LEU A 393 18.95 -10.37 -16.65
C LEU A 393 19.03 -11.02 -18.03
N TYR A 394 18.12 -10.67 -18.93
CA TYR A 394 18.07 -11.28 -20.25
C TYR A 394 19.12 -10.73 -21.22
N LEU A 395 19.62 -9.50 -21.06
CA LEU A 395 20.81 -9.04 -21.77
C LEU A 395 22.04 -9.83 -21.32
N GLY A 396 22.22 -10.02 -20.02
CA GLY A 396 23.29 -10.85 -19.46
C GLY A 396 23.30 -12.26 -20.06
N ARG A 397 22.13 -12.92 -20.05
CA ARG A 397 21.93 -14.25 -20.65
C ARG A 397 22.17 -14.28 -22.15
N THR A 398 21.69 -13.26 -22.86
CA THR A 398 21.83 -13.19 -24.31
C THR A 398 23.30 -13.03 -24.71
N TYR A 399 24.04 -12.12 -24.08
CA TYR A 399 25.46 -11.94 -24.36
C TYR A 399 26.29 -13.15 -23.92
N GLU A 400 25.93 -13.80 -22.82
CA GLU A 400 26.57 -15.04 -22.39
C GLU A 400 26.39 -16.16 -23.44
N ALA A 401 25.18 -16.30 -23.99
CA ALA A 401 24.89 -17.27 -25.05
C ALA A 401 25.58 -16.91 -26.39
N LEU A 402 25.84 -15.62 -26.64
CA LEU A 402 26.65 -15.15 -27.77
C LEU A 402 28.17 -15.33 -27.55
N GLY A 403 28.60 -15.70 -26.34
CA GLY A 403 30.01 -15.82 -25.98
C GLY A 403 30.69 -14.50 -25.57
N ASP A 404 29.95 -13.39 -25.52
CA ASP A 404 30.44 -12.09 -25.06
C ASP A 404 30.35 -11.98 -23.53
N LEU A 405 31.26 -12.70 -22.87
CA LEU A 405 31.32 -12.79 -21.41
C LEU A 405 31.56 -11.42 -20.71
N PRO A 406 32.39 -10.50 -21.25
CA PRO A 406 32.55 -9.17 -20.64
C PRO A 406 31.24 -8.38 -20.55
N ASN A 407 30.46 -8.33 -21.64
CA ASN A 407 29.16 -7.64 -21.61
C ASN A 407 28.15 -8.36 -20.71
N ALA A 408 28.13 -9.70 -20.75
CA ALA A 408 27.27 -10.50 -19.88
C ALA A 408 27.50 -10.17 -18.39
N LEU A 409 28.76 -10.17 -17.95
CA LEU A 409 29.15 -9.79 -16.59
C LEU A 409 28.76 -8.35 -16.25
N GLY A 410 28.92 -7.43 -17.21
CA GLY A 410 28.50 -6.04 -17.05
C GLY A 410 27.03 -5.92 -16.65
N PHE A 411 26.14 -6.63 -17.35
CA PHE A 411 24.70 -6.60 -17.06
C PHE A 411 24.34 -7.34 -15.77
N TYR A 412 24.95 -8.49 -15.48
CA TYR A 412 24.70 -9.17 -14.21
C TYR A 412 25.15 -8.34 -13.00
N ARG A 413 26.21 -7.53 -13.12
CA ARG A 413 26.62 -6.60 -12.04
C ARG A 413 25.62 -5.45 -11.82
N LYS A 414 24.89 -5.03 -12.85
CA LYS A 414 23.79 -4.05 -12.69
C LYS A 414 22.65 -4.59 -11.84
N LEU A 415 22.36 -5.89 -11.89
CA LEU A 415 21.39 -6.52 -10.99
C LEU A 415 21.87 -6.51 -9.54
N GLU A 416 23.15 -6.79 -9.30
CA GLU A 416 23.76 -6.71 -7.96
C GLU A 416 23.69 -5.28 -7.38
N GLU A 417 23.98 -4.25 -8.19
CA GLU A 417 23.89 -2.84 -7.79
C GLU A 417 22.47 -2.45 -7.34
N LYS A 418 21.43 -3.10 -7.87
CA LYS A 418 20.04 -2.89 -7.44
C LYS A 418 19.67 -3.58 -6.13
N HIS A 419 20.63 -4.24 -5.46
CA HIS A 419 20.41 -5.04 -4.26
C HIS A 419 19.30 -6.09 -4.44
N LEU A 420 19.15 -6.59 -5.67
CA LEU A 420 18.34 -7.76 -5.93
C LEU A 420 19.12 -8.96 -5.38
N ASP A 421 18.96 -9.20 -4.07
CA ASP A 421 19.46 -10.38 -3.37
C ASP A 421 18.62 -11.61 -3.77
N ASP A 422 18.52 -11.89 -5.07
CA ASP A 422 17.83 -13.06 -5.58
C ASP A 422 18.81 -14.19 -5.92
N GLU A 423 18.30 -15.41 -5.83
CA GLU A 423 19.11 -16.61 -6.03
C GLU A 423 19.60 -16.73 -7.48
N GLU A 424 18.81 -16.23 -8.43
CA GLU A 424 19.08 -16.33 -9.85
C GLU A 424 20.26 -15.45 -10.27
N THR A 425 20.33 -14.21 -9.77
CA THR A 425 21.42 -13.27 -10.03
C THR A 425 22.74 -13.81 -9.49
N PHE A 426 22.77 -14.31 -8.26
CA PHE A 426 23.99 -14.90 -7.69
C PHE A 426 24.46 -16.12 -8.48
N TYR A 427 23.55 -16.99 -8.91
CA TYR A 427 23.90 -18.13 -9.73
C TYR A 427 24.50 -17.71 -11.09
N ASN A 428 23.85 -16.76 -11.78
CA ASN A 428 24.32 -16.28 -13.08
C ASN A 428 25.68 -15.59 -12.98
N LEU A 429 25.90 -14.75 -11.96
CA LEU A 429 27.20 -14.14 -11.67
C LEU A 429 28.27 -15.21 -11.42
N ALA A 430 27.97 -16.19 -10.57
CA ALA A 430 28.91 -17.25 -10.24
C ALA A 430 29.37 -18.03 -11.48
N MET A 431 28.42 -18.39 -12.34
CA MET A 431 28.67 -19.07 -13.61
C MET A 431 29.49 -18.22 -14.57
N ALA A 432 29.10 -16.95 -14.76
CA ALA A 432 29.78 -16.04 -15.66
C ALA A 432 31.24 -15.76 -15.21
N TYR A 433 31.47 -15.53 -13.91
CA TYR A 433 32.81 -15.37 -13.35
C TYR A 433 33.67 -16.62 -13.52
N GLY A 434 33.07 -17.81 -13.39
CA GLY A 434 33.76 -19.09 -13.65
C GLY A 434 34.22 -19.20 -15.11
N LYS A 435 33.37 -18.81 -16.06
CA LYS A 435 33.69 -18.83 -17.49
C LYS A 435 34.83 -17.88 -17.88
N VAL A 436 34.99 -16.76 -17.17
CA VAL A 436 36.13 -15.84 -17.35
C VAL A 436 37.32 -16.13 -16.43
N ASN A 437 37.34 -17.31 -15.78
CA ASN A 437 38.40 -17.77 -14.88
C ASN A 437 38.66 -16.86 -13.66
N GLN A 438 37.66 -16.08 -13.23
CA GLN A 438 37.72 -15.30 -12.00
C GLN A 438 37.15 -16.13 -10.83
N LEU A 439 37.92 -17.15 -10.43
CA LEU A 439 37.46 -18.19 -9.51
C LEU A 439 37.12 -17.68 -8.09
N GLY A 440 37.79 -16.62 -7.63
CA GLY A 440 37.50 -15.98 -6.35
C GLY A 440 36.08 -15.39 -6.29
N ASP A 441 35.71 -14.60 -7.30
CA ASP A 441 34.36 -14.05 -7.42
C ASP A 441 33.32 -15.13 -7.73
N SER A 442 33.64 -16.10 -8.60
CA SER A 442 32.77 -17.24 -8.90
C SER A 442 32.35 -17.98 -7.62
N HIS A 443 33.32 -18.37 -6.79
CA HIS A 443 33.05 -19.02 -5.53
C HIS A 443 32.36 -18.11 -4.52
N TYR A 444 32.65 -16.81 -4.49
CA TYR A 444 31.94 -15.87 -3.62
C TYR A 444 30.44 -15.84 -3.94
N TYR A 445 30.06 -15.69 -5.21
CA TYR A 445 28.65 -15.66 -5.60
C TYR A 445 27.95 -17.02 -5.45
N PHE A 446 28.65 -18.14 -5.66
CA PHE A 446 28.11 -19.45 -5.28
C PHE A 446 27.85 -19.55 -3.77
N GLY A 447 28.73 -18.98 -2.94
CA GLY A 447 28.54 -18.90 -1.50
C GLY A 447 27.26 -18.15 -1.12
N LEU A 448 27.03 -16.97 -1.71
CA LEU A 448 25.81 -16.18 -1.53
C LEU A 448 24.56 -16.94 -1.99
N TYR A 449 24.62 -17.58 -3.16
CA TYR A 449 23.55 -18.42 -3.70
C TYR A 449 23.14 -19.54 -2.74
N PHE A 450 24.12 -20.32 -2.26
CA PHE A 450 23.83 -21.43 -1.34
C PHE A 450 23.39 -20.95 0.04
N LYS A 451 23.90 -19.82 0.52
CA LYS A 451 23.44 -19.17 1.75
C LYS A 451 21.96 -18.82 1.64
N LYS A 452 21.53 -18.20 0.52
CA LYS A 452 20.13 -17.84 0.28
C LYS A 452 19.22 -19.07 0.23
N LYS A 453 19.70 -20.18 -0.34
CA LYS A 453 19.03 -21.50 -0.34
C LYS A 453 18.99 -22.20 1.03
N GLY A 454 19.55 -21.61 2.08
CA GLY A 454 19.67 -22.24 3.41
C GLY A 454 20.65 -23.42 3.48
N LYS A 455 21.52 -23.58 2.47
CA LYS A 455 22.51 -24.66 2.40
C LYS A 455 23.84 -24.21 3.01
N THR A 456 23.87 -24.12 4.34
CA THR A 456 24.99 -23.57 5.11
C THR A 456 26.34 -24.21 4.79
N ASP A 457 26.42 -25.53 4.71
CA ASP A 457 27.68 -26.23 4.46
C ASP A 457 28.24 -25.93 3.06
N SER A 458 27.37 -25.92 2.05
CA SER A 458 27.73 -25.55 0.68
C SER A 458 28.18 -24.09 0.61
N ALA A 459 27.48 -23.19 1.30
CA ALA A 459 27.86 -21.77 1.37
C ALA A 459 29.24 -21.60 2.00
N LEU A 460 29.50 -22.24 3.14
CA LEU A 460 30.79 -22.22 3.83
C LEU A 460 31.92 -22.80 2.98
N PHE A 461 31.66 -23.91 2.26
CA PHE A 461 32.63 -24.49 1.33
C PHE A 461 33.05 -23.46 0.28
N HIS A 462 32.07 -22.81 -0.36
CA HIS A 462 32.31 -21.85 -1.42
C HIS A 462 33.00 -20.57 -0.91
N PHE A 463 32.61 -20.02 0.24
CA PHE A 463 33.30 -18.87 0.82
C PHE A 463 34.76 -19.18 1.18
N LYS A 464 35.04 -20.36 1.75
CA LYS A 464 36.41 -20.80 2.02
C LYS A 464 37.22 -21.03 0.73
N ALA A 465 36.58 -21.52 -0.32
CA ALA A 465 37.22 -21.68 -1.63
C ALA A 465 37.55 -20.31 -2.25
N ALA A 466 36.65 -19.32 -2.16
CA ALA A 466 36.87 -17.96 -2.63
C ALA A 466 38.12 -17.31 -1.98
N MET A 467 38.29 -17.48 -0.66
CA MET A 467 39.44 -16.94 0.08
C MET A 467 40.81 -17.43 -0.43
N LYS A 468 40.88 -18.56 -1.14
CA LYS A 468 42.14 -19.04 -1.72
C LYS A 468 42.61 -18.21 -2.92
N TYR A 469 41.69 -17.47 -3.54
CA TYR A 469 41.93 -16.70 -4.76
C TYR A 469 41.88 -15.17 -4.56
N VAL A 470 41.48 -14.72 -3.36
CA VAL A 470 41.32 -13.30 -3.04
C VAL A 470 42.41 -12.86 -2.06
N PRO A 471 43.14 -11.76 -2.32
CA PRO A 471 44.13 -11.22 -1.38
C PRO A 471 43.49 -10.91 -0.01
N PRO A 472 44.16 -11.23 1.12
CA PRO A 472 43.60 -11.04 2.46
C PRO A 472 43.18 -9.61 2.81
N ASP A 473 43.85 -8.61 2.21
CA ASP A 473 43.63 -7.18 2.40
C ASP A 473 42.56 -6.59 1.46
N ALA A 474 42.11 -7.35 0.46
CA ALA A 474 41.10 -6.89 -0.47
C ALA A 474 39.72 -6.71 0.20
N ALA A 475 38.97 -5.70 -0.25
CA ALA A 475 37.60 -5.46 0.22
C ALA A 475 36.70 -6.71 0.08
N ARG A 476 36.94 -7.54 -0.95
CA ARG A 476 36.22 -8.81 -1.14
C ARG A 476 36.51 -9.83 -0.02
N ALA A 477 37.75 -9.92 0.48
CA ALA A 477 38.09 -10.82 1.59
C ALA A 477 37.38 -10.43 2.89
N GLN A 478 37.22 -9.12 3.15
CA GLN A 478 36.44 -8.62 4.29
C GLN A 478 34.96 -9.00 4.16
N LYS A 479 34.37 -8.83 2.97
CA LYS A 479 32.99 -9.27 2.70
C LYS A 479 32.83 -10.78 2.93
N ILE A 480 33.72 -11.60 2.37
CA ILE A 480 33.67 -13.06 2.54
C ILE A 480 33.77 -13.45 4.03
N THR A 481 34.66 -12.83 4.79
CA THR A 481 34.80 -13.08 6.24
C THR A 481 33.51 -12.79 6.99
N LYS A 482 32.87 -11.64 6.72
CA LYS A 482 31.58 -11.27 7.32
C LYS A 482 30.48 -12.28 6.98
N GLU A 483 30.43 -12.76 5.74
CA GLU A 483 29.48 -13.79 5.32
C GLU A 483 29.71 -15.12 6.08
N ILE A 484 30.96 -15.56 6.21
CA ILE A 484 31.31 -16.77 6.97
C ILE A 484 30.89 -16.63 8.44
N GLU A 485 31.14 -15.49 9.08
CA GLU A 485 30.75 -15.25 10.47
C GLU A 485 29.24 -15.25 10.66
N SER A 486 28.49 -14.70 9.70
CA SER A 486 27.03 -14.70 9.74
C SER A 486 26.40 -16.10 9.70
N LEU A 487 27.10 -17.08 9.14
CA LEU A 487 26.66 -18.47 9.03
C LEU A 487 27.00 -19.34 10.25
N LYS A 488 27.81 -18.83 11.18
CA LYS A 488 28.20 -19.53 12.43
C LYS A 488 27.28 -19.21 13.60
N ARG A 489 26.41 -18.21 13.45
CA ARG A 489 25.38 -17.82 14.41
C ARG A 489 24.10 -18.55 14.07
#